data_AF-A0A2R5EUZ2-F1
#
_entry.id   AF-A0A2R5EUZ2-F1
#
_cell.length_a   1.000
_cell.length_b   1.000
_cell.length_c   1.000
_cell.angle_alpha   90.00
_cell.angle_beta   90.00
_cell.angle_gamma   90.00
#
_symmetry.space_group_name_H-M   'P 1'
#
loop_
_entity.id
_entity.type
_entity.pdbx_description
1 polymer ?
#
loop_
_entity_poly.entity_id
_entity_poly.type
_entity_poly.pdbx_seq_one_letter_code
_entity_poly.pdbx_strand_id
1 'polypeptide(L)'
;MSDKKNAIEAVVNFLNDDSKRILLVRGYDNDAKLKVVLSCLNKEFDRGIIRTSSMSDISDFINRAFDKKLLPDSIKSTTTYQLGRMTVNINSYVTSTRTNPLGNESCFTLFFPVQTVLDDPKRYQNFLIELEKVKSRKVILITTNDWSIDKWDIASKVDEVYFYSVENDNPRIMANLRRNGEIV
;
A
#
# COMPACT_ATOMS: atom_id res chain seq x y z
N MET A 1 24.23 -2.32 -4.12
CA MET A 1 23.28 -1.54 -3.30
C MET A 1 22.05 -2.41 -3.14
N SER A 2 21.50 -2.61 -1.94
CA SER A 2 20.37 -3.53 -1.74
C SER A 2 19.10 -2.94 -2.34
N ASP A 3 18.20 -3.77 -2.86
CA ASP A 3 16.98 -3.27 -3.51
C ASP A 3 16.10 -2.51 -2.51
N LYS A 4 16.07 -2.98 -1.26
CA LYS A 4 15.44 -2.30 -0.13
C LYS A 4 15.95 -0.88 0.09
N LYS A 5 17.25 -0.63 -0.11
CA LYS A 5 17.79 0.72 0.07
C LYS A 5 17.25 1.65 -1.02
N ASN A 6 17.23 1.18 -2.26
CA ASN A 6 16.66 1.91 -3.39
C ASN A 6 15.16 2.18 -3.17
N ALA A 7 14.42 1.19 -2.65
CA ALA A 7 13.00 1.34 -2.35
C ALA A 7 12.74 2.35 -1.23
N ILE A 8 13.55 2.33 -0.17
CA ILE A 8 13.47 3.34 0.88
C ILE A 8 13.74 4.73 0.31
N GLU A 9 14.78 4.89 -0.49
CA GLU A 9 15.14 6.16 -1.11
C GLU A 9 14.03 6.70 -2.02
N ALA A 10 13.46 5.85 -2.89
CA ALA A 10 12.35 6.23 -3.75
C ALA A 10 11.12 6.69 -2.95
N VAL A 11 10.71 5.92 -1.94
CA VAL A 11 9.56 6.29 -1.10
C VAL A 11 9.84 7.57 -0.32
N VAL A 12 11.03 7.75 0.26
CA VAL A 12 11.38 8.98 0.98
C VAL A 12 11.40 10.20 0.05
N ASN A 13 11.95 10.07 -1.16
CA ASN A 13 11.96 11.14 -2.14
C ASN A 13 10.53 11.56 -2.52
N PHE A 14 9.63 10.59 -2.76
CA PHE A 14 8.21 10.88 -2.98
C PHE A 14 7.54 11.58 -1.79
N LEU A 15 7.83 11.13 -0.56
CA LEU A 15 7.25 11.72 0.65
C LEU A 15 7.69 13.19 0.85
N ASN A 16 8.92 13.53 0.43
CA ASN A 16 9.48 14.87 0.54
C ASN A 16 9.15 15.79 -0.67
N ASP A 17 8.61 15.24 -1.75
CA ASP A 17 8.26 16.00 -2.95
C ASP A 17 6.83 16.56 -2.83
N ASP A 18 6.68 17.81 -2.41
CA ASP A 18 5.36 18.43 -2.21
C ASP A 18 4.59 18.67 -3.53
N SER A 19 5.22 18.50 -4.71
CA SER A 19 4.51 18.54 -6.00
C SER A 19 3.76 17.24 -6.31
N LYS A 20 4.06 16.17 -5.59
CA LYS A 20 3.46 14.84 -5.77
C LYS A 20 2.62 14.45 -4.58
N ARG A 21 1.52 13.77 -4.85
CA ARG A 21 0.54 13.40 -3.82
C ARG A 21 0.25 11.91 -3.80
N ILE A 22 0.22 11.24 -4.93
CA ILE A 22 -0.19 9.83 -5.07
C ILE A 22 0.95 8.99 -5.62
N LEU A 23 1.40 8.00 -4.84
CA LEU A 23 2.41 7.01 -5.23
C LEU A 23 1.76 5.64 -5.43
N LEU A 24 2.02 5.01 -6.57
CA LEU A 24 1.73 3.59 -6.80
C LEU A 24 3.01 2.76 -6.60
N VAL A 25 3.01 1.89 -5.59
CA VAL A 25 4.09 0.94 -5.32
C VAL A 25 3.72 -0.43 -5.83
N ARG A 26 4.52 -0.88 -6.80
CA ARG A 26 4.39 -2.12 -7.55
C ARG A 26 5.50 -3.10 -7.17
N GLY A 27 5.34 -4.37 -7.50
CA GLY A 27 6.38 -5.39 -7.32
C GLY A 27 5.83 -6.76 -6.99
N TYR A 28 6.69 -7.76 -6.91
CA TYR A 28 6.27 -9.14 -6.76
C TYR A 28 6.22 -9.65 -5.30
N ASP A 29 6.88 -8.95 -4.39
CA ASP A 29 6.91 -9.29 -2.97
C ASP A 29 6.07 -8.29 -2.16
N ASN A 30 4.88 -8.73 -1.73
CA ASN A 30 3.92 -7.88 -1.03
C ASN A 30 4.40 -7.51 0.37
N ASP A 31 5.05 -8.43 1.06
CA ASP A 31 5.57 -8.24 2.41
C ASP A 31 6.73 -7.22 2.40
N ALA A 32 7.63 -7.31 1.41
CA ALA A 32 8.69 -6.34 1.21
C ALA A 32 8.14 -4.92 0.96
N LYS A 33 7.13 -4.79 0.07
CA LYS A 33 6.47 -3.50 -0.23
C LYS A 33 5.83 -2.89 1.02
N LEU A 34 5.00 -3.66 1.74
CA LEU A 34 4.36 -3.20 2.98
C LEU A 34 5.40 -2.75 4.00
N LYS A 35 6.44 -3.57 4.22
CA LYS A 35 7.48 -3.29 5.22
C LYS A 35 8.20 -1.98 4.92
N VAL A 36 8.64 -1.78 3.68
CA VAL A 36 9.35 -0.56 3.27
C VAL A 36 8.44 0.66 3.39
N VAL A 37 7.26 0.61 2.77
CA VAL A 37 6.33 1.76 2.75
C VAL A 37 5.92 2.15 4.17
N LEU A 38 5.47 1.20 4.99
CA LEU A 38 5.05 1.50 6.36
C LEU A 38 6.23 1.97 7.23
N SER A 39 7.45 1.48 7.00
CA SER A 39 8.64 1.96 7.72
C SER A 39 8.98 3.42 7.37
N CYS A 40 8.82 3.82 6.11
CA CYS A 40 9.04 5.20 5.69
C CYS A 40 7.93 6.11 6.23
N LEU A 41 6.66 5.69 6.11
CA LEU A 41 5.52 6.44 6.66
C LEU A 41 5.64 6.63 8.18
N ASN A 42 6.09 5.59 8.89
CA ASN A 42 6.35 5.65 10.32
C ASN A 42 7.47 6.62 10.72
N LYS A 43 8.32 7.08 9.78
CA LYS A 43 9.33 8.12 10.05
C LYS A 43 8.86 9.53 9.73
N GLU A 44 7.84 9.67 8.91
CA GLU A 44 7.32 10.97 8.46
C GLU A 44 6.04 11.39 9.20
N PHE A 45 5.11 10.46 9.43
CA PHE A 45 3.80 10.77 9.98
C PHE A 45 3.64 10.29 11.44
N ASP A 46 2.74 10.92 12.18
CA ASP A 46 2.27 10.51 13.51
C ASP A 46 0.91 9.77 13.43
N ARG A 47 0.20 9.90 12.30
CA ARG A 47 -1.11 9.34 12.09
C ARG A 47 -1.35 8.97 10.63
N GLY A 48 -2.24 8.02 10.40
CA GLY A 48 -2.59 7.59 9.05
C GLY A 48 -3.90 6.85 8.95
N ILE A 49 -4.31 6.64 7.72
CA ILE A 49 -5.49 5.85 7.37
C ILE A 49 -5.04 4.69 6.49
N ILE A 50 -5.37 3.46 6.88
CA ILE A 50 -5.15 2.28 6.05
C ILE A 50 -6.51 1.83 5.51
N ARG A 51 -6.61 1.80 4.20
CA ARG A 51 -7.77 1.39 3.42
C ARG A 51 -7.48 0.01 2.87
N THR A 52 -8.29 -0.96 3.24
CA THR A 52 -8.12 -2.34 2.79
C THR A 52 -9.34 -2.90 2.08
N SER A 53 -9.13 -3.84 1.16
CA SER A 53 -10.21 -4.61 0.55
C SER A 53 -10.69 -5.75 1.44
N SER A 54 -9.88 -6.16 2.43
CA SER A 54 -10.21 -7.23 3.36
C SER A 54 -9.82 -6.87 4.80
N MET A 55 -10.83 -6.57 5.63
CA MET A 55 -10.64 -6.25 7.05
C MET A 55 -10.16 -7.46 7.86
N SER A 56 -10.44 -8.68 7.41
CA SER A 56 -9.96 -9.91 8.09
C SER A 56 -8.47 -10.12 7.88
N ASP A 57 -7.94 -9.76 6.71
CA ASP A 57 -6.59 -10.21 6.30
C ASP A 57 -5.52 -9.14 6.54
N ILE A 58 -5.91 -7.87 6.66
CA ILE A 58 -4.97 -6.74 6.75
C ILE A 58 -4.02 -6.85 7.96
N SER A 59 -4.50 -7.38 9.09
CA SER A 59 -3.67 -7.57 10.27
C SER A 59 -2.57 -8.60 10.00
N ASP A 60 -2.94 -9.73 9.39
CA ASP A 60 -2.00 -10.81 9.06
C ASP A 60 -0.96 -10.34 8.05
N PHE A 61 -1.36 -9.59 7.01
CA PHE A 61 -0.41 -9.03 6.05
C PHE A 61 0.63 -8.11 6.72
N ILE A 62 0.17 -7.19 7.59
CA ILE A 62 1.07 -6.26 8.29
C ILE A 62 1.96 -7.01 9.28
N ASN A 63 1.40 -7.92 10.07
CA ASN A 63 2.16 -8.69 11.05
C ASN A 63 3.23 -9.56 10.38
N ARG A 64 2.88 -10.21 9.26
CA ARG A 64 3.79 -11.04 8.47
C ARG A 64 4.91 -10.23 7.84
N ALA A 65 4.61 -9.07 7.24
CA ALA A 65 5.62 -8.19 6.64
C ALA A 65 6.72 -7.76 7.65
N PHE A 66 6.33 -7.58 8.92
CA PHE A 66 7.25 -7.19 9.99
C PHE A 66 7.78 -8.37 10.82
N ASP A 67 7.31 -9.59 10.58
CA ASP A 67 7.57 -10.77 11.42
C ASP A 67 7.33 -10.47 12.91
N LYS A 68 6.21 -9.78 13.20
CA LYS A 68 5.87 -9.30 14.54
C LYS A 68 4.36 -9.07 14.67
N LYS A 69 3.79 -9.40 15.83
CA LYS A 69 2.40 -9.06 16.18
C LYS A 69 2.28 -7.56 16.51
N LEU A 70 2.14 -6.74 15.47
CA LEU A 70 1.93 -5.29 15.55
C LEU A 70 0.45 -4.92 15.70
N LEU A 71 -0.42 -5.72 15.12
CA LEU A 71 -1.87 -5.55 15.15
C LEU A 71 -2.54 -6.79 15.76
N PRO A 72 -3.72 -6.63 16.41
CA PRO A 72 -4.49 -7.76 16.89
C PRO A 72 -5.12 -8.53 15.72
N ASP A 73 -5.47 -9.79 15.96
CA ASP A 73 -5.98 -10.70 14.92
C ASP A 73 -7.33 -10.22 14.34
N SER A 74 -8.07 -9.36 15.07
CA SER A 74 -9.33 -8.76 14.62
C SER A 74 -9.29 -7.23 14.67
N ILE A 75 -9.61 -6.62 13.53
CA ILE A 75 -9.62 -5.16 13.34
C ILE A 75 -11.05 -4.64 13.19
N LYS A 76 -11.32 -3.50 13.83
CA LYS A 76 -12.61 -2.79 13.80
C LYS A 76 -12.42 -1.42 13.14
N SER A 77 -13.30 -1.09 12.21
CA SER A 77 -13.23 0.19 11.47
C SER A 77 -13.44 1.44 12.31
N THR A 78 -14.08 1.29 13.48
CA THR A 78 -14.36 2.36 14.45
C THR A 78 -13.23 2.56 15.47
N THR A 79 -12.12 1.83 15.35
CA THR A 79 -11.02 1.85 16.32
C THR A 79 -9.74 2.36 15.66
N THR A 80 -8.89 2.99 16.45
CA THR A 80 -7.53 3.34 16.07
C THR A 80 -6.53 2.39 16.71
N TYR A 81 -5.42 2.16 16.03
CA TYR A 81 -4.39 1.21 16.42
C TYR A 81 -3.03 1.91 16.45
N GLN A 82 -2.19 1.52 17.41
CA GLN A 82 -0.78 1.92 17.39
C GLN A 82 -0.02 1.01 16.43
N LEU A 83 0.67 1.60 15.46
CA LEU A 83 1.51 0.92 14.50
C LEU A 83 2.87 1.63 14.46
N GLY A 84 3.83 1.10 15.22
CA GLY A 84 5.09 1.80 15.48
C GLY A 84 4.85 3.06 16.32
N ARG A 85 5.21 4.22 15.79
CA ARG A 85 4.92 5.53 16.41
C ARG A 85 3.61 6.16 15.89
N MET A 86 2.98 5.54 14.89
CA MET A 86 1.81 6.09 14.24
C MET A 86 0.53 5.61 14.92
N THR A 87 -0.47 6.48 14.99
CA THR A 87 -1.85 6.10 15.27
C THR A 87 -2.62 5.95 13.96
N VAL A 88 -3.08 4.74 13.62
CA VAL A 88 -3.76 4.47 12.35
C VAL A 88 -5.23 4.10 12.54
N ASN A 89 -6.10 4.62 11.67
CA ASN A 89 -7.44 4.05 11.48
C ASN A 89 -7.41 3.09 10.30
N ILE A 90 -7.98 1.90 10.48
CA ILE A 90 -8.04 0.87 9.43
C ILE A 90 -9.49 0.66 9.06
N ASN A 91 -9.85 0.81 7.79
CA ASN A 91 -11.22 0.62 7.34
C ASN A 91 -11.25 0.06 5.90
N SER A 92 -12.41 -0.46 5.52
CA SER A 92 -12.62 -1.00 4.18
C SER A 92 -12.94 0.11 3.18
N TYR A 93 -12.45 -0.03 1.95
CA TYR A 93 -12.89 0.77 0.81
C TYR A 93 -13.76 -0.02 -0.20
N VAL A 94 -14.05 -1.30 0.06
CA VAL A 94 -14.89 -2.16 -0.79
C VAL A 94 -16.30 -2.30 -0.21
N THR A 95 -16.41 -2.54 1.09
CA THR A 95 -17.67 -2.54 1.83
C THR A 95 -17.88 -1.21 2.55
N SER A 96 -19.13 -0.82 2.74
CA SER A 96 -19.48 0.36 3.53
C SER A 96 -18.93 0.24 4.95
N THR A 97 -18.23 1.27 5.42
CA THR A 97 -17.80 1.40 6.80
C THR A 97 -18.54 2.52 7.49
N ARG A 98 -18.84 2.33 8.77
CA ARG A 98 -19.53 3.34 9.60
C ARG A 98 -18.72 4.63 9.71
N THR A 99 -17.39 4.52 9.66
CA THR A 99 -16.44 5.63 9.69
C THR A 99 -15.59 5.57 8.42
N ASN A 100 -15.57 6.68 7.68
CA ASN A 100 -14.83 6.84 6.43
C ASN A 100 -14.00 8.15 6.51
N PRO A 101 -12.94 8.21 7.35
CA PRO A 101 -12.16 9.43 7.54
C PRO A 101 -11.42 9.81 6.27
N LEU A 102 -11.61 11.04 5.79
CA LEU A 102 -10.98 11.51 4.55
C LEU A 102 -9.49 11.83 4.71
N GLY A 103 -9.03 12.06 5.94
CA GLY A 103 -7.68 12.54 6.24
C GLY A 103 -7.56 14.06 6.21
N ASN A 104 -6.33 14.56 6.32
CA ASN A 104 -5.93 15.97 6.27
C ASN A 104 -4.42 16.07 5.98
N GLU A 105 -3.89 17.30 5.93
CA GLU A 105 -2.48 17.58 5.64
C GLU A 105 -1.46 17.00 6.65
N SER A 106 -1.91 16.52 7.81
CA SER A 106 -1.03 15.88 8.80
C SER A 106 -0.98 14.36 8.70
N CYS A 107 -1.71 13.75 7.76
CA CYS A 107 -1.78 12.29 7.66
C CYS A 107 -1.52 11.77 6.25
N PHE A 108 -1.21 10.47 6.18
CA PHE A 108 -1.22 9.71 4.94
C PHE A 108 -2.48 8.85 4.82
N THR A 109 -2.83 8.46 3.59
CA THR A 109 -3.75 7.35 3.31
C THR A 109 -3.03 6.26 2.53
N LEU A 110 -3.03 5.04 3.03
CA LEU A 110 -2.51 3.85 2.36
C LEU A 110 -3.68 3.00 1.87
N PHE A 111 -3.76 2.69 0.59
CA PHE A 111 -4.65 1.67 0.04
C PHE A 111 -3.87 0.38 -0.22
N PHE A 112 -4.26 -0.70 0.44
CA PHE A 112 -3.64 -2.01 0.24
C PHE A 112 -4.59 -3.19 0.57
N PRO A 113 -4.62 -4.23 -0.28
CA PRO A 113 -4.05 -4.28 -1.64
C PRO A 113 -5.02 -3.74 -2.69
N VAL A 114 -4.55 -2.96 -3.67
CA VAL A 114 -5.43 -2.36 -4.69
C VAL A 114 -5.82 -3.29 -5.85
N GLN A 115 -5.14 -4.43 -6.04
CA GLN A 115 -5.33 -5.34 -7.19
C GLN A 115 -6.80 -5.64 -7.51
N THR A 116 -7.57 -6.07 -6.51
CA THR A 116 -8.95 -6.56 -6.70
C THR A 116 -9.94 -5.49 -7.21
N VAL A 117 -9.60 -4.20 -7.09
CA VAL A 117 -10.42 -3.11 -7.64
C VAL A 117 -9.92 -2.61 -8.98
N LEU A 118 -8.72 -3.00 -9.40
CA LEU A 118 -8.19 -2.67 -10.72
C LEU A 118 -8.67 -3.67 -11.79
N ASP A 119 -8.97 -4.90 -11.38
CA ASP A 119 -9.42 -5.98 -12.28
C ASP A 119 -10.92 -5.91 -12.64
N ASP A 120 -11.71 -5.06 -11.98
CA ASP A 120 -13.16 -4.91 -12.23
C ASP A 120 -13.51 -3.45 -12.56
N PRO A 121 -14.07 -3.15 -13.75
CA PRO A 121 -14.33 -1.77 -14.17
C PRO A 121 -15.25 -0.98 -13.23
N LYS A 122 -16.26 -1.62 -12.63
CA LYS A 122 -17.21 -0.95 -11.74
C LYS A 122 -16.55 -0.60 -10.40
N ARG A 123 -15.80 -1.55 -9.83
CA ARG A 123 -15.01 -1.33 -8.61
C ARG A 123 -13.92 -0.31 -8.85
N TYR A 124 -13.30 -0.30 -10.03
CA TYR A 124 -12.29 0.67 -10.41
C TYR A 124 -12.84 2.10 -10.40
N GLN A 125 -13.99 2.34 -11.04
CA GLN A 125 -14.62 3.66 -11.05
C GLN A 125 -15.00 4.12 -9.64
N ASN A 126 -15.57 3.23 -8.81
CA ASN A 126 -15.85 3.55 -7.41
C ASN A 126 -14.59 3.86 -6.62
N PHE A 127 -13.50 3.14 -6.88
CA PHE A 127 -12.21 3.38 -6.26
C PHE A 127 -11.64 4.75 -6.63
N LEU A 128 -11.73 5.17 -7.90
CA LEU A 128 -11.31 6.51 -8.32
C LEU A 128 -12.12 7.61 -7.60
N ILE A 129 -13.44 7.43 -7.47
CA ILE A 129 -14.30 8.36 -6.73
C ILE A 129 -13.89 8.45 -5.25
N GLU A 130 -13.55 7.33 -4.61
CA GLU A 130 -13.06 7.34 -3.23
C GLU A 130 -11.65 7.96 -3.12
N LEU A 131 -10.79 7.72 -4.11
CA LEU A 131 -9.44 8.28 -4.18
C LEU A 131 -9.47 9.81 -4.25
N GLU A 132 -10.36 10.38 -5.06
CA GLU A 132 -10.54 11.84 -5.20
C GLU A 132 -11.01 12.51 -3.90
N LYS A 133 -11.78 11.80 -3.07
CA LYS A 133 -12.28 12.32 -1.78
C LYS A 133 -11.23 12.36 -0.69
N VAL A 134 -10.12 11.63 -0.83
CA VAL A 134 -9.04 11.63 0.15
C VAL A 134 -8.51 13.05 0.30
N LYS A 135 -8.20 13.45 1.53
CA LYS A 135 -7.65 14.76 1.91
C LYS A 135 -6.29 14.65 2.63
N SER A 136 -5.74 13.44 2.71
CA SER A 136 -4.39 13.20 3.22
C SER A 136 -3.32 13.89 2.37
N ARG A 137 -2.24 14.35 3.02
CA ARG A 137 -1.06 14.96 2.39
C ARG A 137 -0.44 14.04 1.35
N LYS A 138 -0.32 12.75 1.70
CA LYS A 138 0.21 11.71 0.83
C LYS A 138 -0.76 10.54 0.73
N VAL A 139 -0.89 9.99 -0.47
CA VAL A 139 -1.67 8.79 -0.77
C VAL A 139 -0.75 7.76 -1.38
N ILE A 140 -0.80 6.53 -0.86
CA ILE A 140 0.03 5.43 -1.33
C ILE A 140 -0.87 4.28 -1.71
N LEU A 141 -0.68 3.75 -2.89
CA LEU A 141 -1.38 2.59 -3.42
C LEU A 141 -0.36 1.44 -3.48
N ILE A 142 -0.66 0.30 -2.85
CA ILE A 142 0.22 -0.87 -2.92
C ILE A 142 -0.56 -2.03 -3.56
N THR A 143 0.06 -2.64 -4.57
CA THR A 143 -0.44 -3.84 -5.24
C THR A 143 -0.07 -5.10 -4.43
N THR A 144 -0.76 -6.22 -4.64
CA THR A 144 -0.36 -7.52 -4.05
C THR A 144 0.73 -8.16 -4.92
N ASN A 145 0.37 -8.64 -6.11
CA ASN A 145 1.29 -9.13 -7.12
C ASN A 145 0.99 -8.45 -8.46
N ASP A 146 2.02 -8.26 -9.29
CA ASP A 146 1.91 -7.51 -10.53
C ASP A 146 1.84 -8.40 -11.78
N TRP A 147 2.03 -9.72 -11.64
CA TRP A 147 2.09 -10.64 -12.78
C TRP A 147 0.72 -11.03 -13.36
N SER A 148 -0.38 -10.87 -12.61
CA SER A 148 -1.72 -11.29 -13.03
C SER A 148 -2.64 -10.14 -13.46
N ILE A 149 -2.10 -8.95 -13.76
CA ILE A 149 -2.91 -7.75 -14.01
C ILE A 149 -2.65 -7.22 -15.43
N ASP A 150 -3.59 -7.49 -16.32
CA ASP A 150 -3.45 -7.34 -17.78
C ASP A 150 -3.56 -5.89 -18.30
N LYS A 151 -4.24 -4.97 -17.58
CA LYS A 151 -4.40 -3.57 -18.03
C LYS A 151 -4.49 -2.59 -16.85
N TRP A 152 -3.60 -1.58 -16.84
CA TRP A 152 -3.56 -0.54 -15.81
C TRP A 152 -3.76 0.84 -16.41
N ASP A 153 -4.95 1.43 -16.27
CA ASP A 153 -5.13 2.87 -16.45
C ASP A 153 -4.75 3.66 -15.18
N ILE A 154 -4.66 3.00 -14.01
CA ILE A 154 -4.38 3.72 -12.75
C ILE A 154 -3.01 4.42 -12.75
N ALA A 155 -2.04 3.95 -13.54
CA ALA A 155 -0.75 4.62 -13.70
C ALA A 155 -0.89 6.05 -14.27
N SER A 156 -1.95 6.32 -15.06
CA SER A 156 -2.27 7.66 -15.57
C SER A 156 -2.94 8.57 -14.52
N LYS A 157 -3.33 8.00 -13.38
CA LYS A 157 -4.07 8.66 -12.29
C LYS A 157 -3.22 8.91 -11.04
N VAL A 158 -1.93 8.59 -11.09
CA VAL A 158 -0.98 8.79 -9.99
C VAL A 158 0.17 9.68 -10.43
N ASP A 159 0.81 10.33 -9.47
CA ASP A 159 1.92 11.25 -9.75
C ASP A 159 3.25 10.51 -9.93
N GLU A 160 3.38 9.35 -9.28
CA GLU A 160 4.57 8.53 -9.36
C GLU A 160 4.25 7.04 -9.30
N VAL A 161 5.01 6.25 -10.07
CA VAL A 161 4.97 4.80 -10.04
C VAL A 161 6.36 4.30 -9.68
N TYR A 162 6.45 3.51 -8.62
CA TYR A 162 7.70 2.86 -8.22
C TYR A 162 7.54 1.34 -8.27
N PHE A 163 8.44 0.68 -9.00
CA PHE A 163 8.50 -0.78 -9.05
C PHE A 163 9.58 -1.29 -8.10
N TYR A 164 9.17 -1.92 -7.00
CA TYR A 164 10.08 -2.54 -6.05
C TYR A 164 10.47 -3.93 -6.53
N SER A 165 11.59 -3.99 -7.27
CA SER A 165 12.27 -5.24 -7.58
C SER A 165 12.94 -5.82 -6.33
N VAL A 166 12.87 -7.14 -6.12
CA VAL A 166 13.55 -7.84 -5.03
C VAL A 166 14.57 -8.84 -5.55
N GLU A 167 15.15 -8.59 -6.72
CA GLU A 167 16.12 -9.50 -7.36
C GLU A 167 17.32 -9.84 -6.49
N ASN A 168 17.90 -8.84 -5.84
CA ASN A 168 19.07 -9.01 -5.01
C ASN A 168 18.68 -9.43 -3.58
N ASP A 169 17.55 -8.91 -3.08
CA ASP A 169 17.13 -9.12 -1.69
C ASP A 169 16.33 -10.42 -1.49
N ASN A 170 15.64 -10.91 -2.52
CA ASN A 170 14.88 -12.16 -2.53
C ASN A 170 15.04 -12.89 -3.88
N PRO A 171 16.24 -13.35 -4.26
CA PRO A 171 16.47 -14.00 -5.56
C PRO A 171 15.64 -15.29 -5.74
N ARG A 172 15.23 -15.93 -4.63
CA ARG A 172 14.41 -17.16 -4.66
C ARG A 172 13.01 -16.90 -5.18
N ILE A 173 12.33 -15.84 -4.75
CA ILE A 173 11.00 -15.52 -5.27
C ILE A 173 11.10 -15.25 -6.77
N MET A 174 12.09 -14.47 -7.19
CA MET A 174 12.30 -14.12 -8.60
C MET A 174 12.61 -15.34 -9.48
N ALA A 175 13.43 -16.27 -8.99
CA ALA A 175 13.70 -17.53 -9.67
C ALA A 175 12.44 -18.40 -9.82
N ASN A 176 11.58 -18.44 -8.81
CA ASN A 176 10.32 -19.18 -8.87
C ASN A 176 9.35 -18.57 -9.88
N LEU A 177 9.19 -17.23 -9.89
CA LEU A 177 8.33 -16.53 -10.84
C LEU A 177 8.78 -16.77 -12.29
N ARG A 178 10.10 -16.69 -12.56
CA ARG A 178 10.67 -17.03 -13.88
C ARG A 178 10.40 -18.47 -14.29
N ARG A 179 10.60 -19.41 -13.35
CA ARG A 179 10.36 -20.84 -13.60
C ARG A 179 8.89 -21.11 -13.95
N ASN A 180 7.96 -20.37 -13.34
CA ASN A 180 6.54 -20.48 -13.59
C ASN A 180 6.06 -19.71 -14.84
N GLY A 181 6.94 -18.96 -15.51
CA GLY A 181 6.58 -18.13 -16.66
C GLY A 181 5.74 -16.90 -16.30
N GLU A 182 5.72 -16.52 -15.03
CA GLU A 182 4.97 -15.34 -14.52
C GLU A 182 5.69 -14.03 -14.87
N ILE A 183 7.01 -14.09 -15.10
CA ILE A 183 7.87 -12.98 -15.51
C ILE A 183 8.93 -13.47 -16.51
N VAL A 184 9.41 -12.58 -17.38
CA VAL A 184 10.42 -12.86 -18.42
C VAL A 184 11.84 -12.67 -17.89
#